data_AF-A0AAU4PC95-F1
#
_entry.id   AF-A0AAU4PC95-F1
#
_cell.length_a   1.000
_cell.length_b   1.000
_cell.length_c   1.000
_cell.angle_alpha   90.00
_cell.angle_beta   90.00
_cell.angle_gamma   90.00
#
_symmetry.space_group_name_H-M   'P 1'
#
loop_
_entity.id
_entity.type
_entity.pdbx_description
1 polymer ?
#
loop_
_entity_poly.entity_id
_entity_poly.type
_entity_poly.pdbx_seq_one_letter_code
_entity_poly.pdbx_strand_id
1 'polypeptide(L)'
;MNSLEARTVTESEFADWLRALNTGFLRAPTPSDEEVAGRLPHMDLARVQGAFDAGRCVATFRSFAQELTVVGGATVPTDAITNVTVTPTHRRRGLLTRLMAKDLAAARERGDVAATLIAAEYPIYGRYGFGPAAWTTEWEIDIPRAGLDPRLSGTSAADGGRIDLVDAPEVRKLGPALHDRLRAGQHGAVSRNDRWWDLATGEVVFPNNPWTEPFYAVHRDAEGTVDGLLVYRADDHWGDAKQPQNRATVRSMIATTPAAERALWHFLCSVDWVTTIRTGNRAPDDLLPLLLPDPRAARVVTHADFLWVRLLDVVRALEARTYAVPGSLVLDLHDATGLTAGRFHLDASPDGATCTPTTRTADLALDVRELGTLYLGDESALRLAALDRIEELTPGAAALADVVFRAGRRAWCPDVF
;
A
#
# COMPACT_ATOMS: atom_id res chain seq x y z
N MET A 1 -17.51 -36.28 -9.72
CA MET A 1 -16.71 -35.06 -9.89
C MET A 1 -15.83 -34.94 -8.67
N ASN A 2 -14.52 -35.13 -8.79
CA ASN A 2 -13.62 -34.94 -7.65
C ASN A 2 -13.76 -33.49 -7.20
N SER A 3 -14.13 -33.31 -5.93
CA SER A 3 -14.22 -32.00 -5.31
C SER A 3 -12.83 -31.38 -5.32
N LEU A 4 -12.66 -30.25 -6.02
CA LEU A 4 -11.46 -29.43 -5.88
C LEU A 4 -11.45 -28.88 -4.46
N GLU A 5 -10.64 -29.49 -3.59
CA GLU A 5 -10.57 -29.16 -2.17
C GLU A 5 -9.68 -27.95 -1.95
N ALA A 6 -10.22 -26.91 -1.29
CA ALA A 6 -9.47 -25.73 -0.86
C ALA A 6 -9.03 -25.92 0.60
N ARG A 7 -7.72 -25.99 0.84
CA ARG A 7 -7.16 -26.27 2.17
C ARG A 7 -5.81 -25.58 2.37
N THR A 8 -5.31 -25.63 3.60
CA THR A 8 -3.95 -25.17 3.90
C THR A 8 -2.93 -26.09 3.23
N VAL A 9 -1.78 -25.51 2.91
CA VAL A 9 -0.65 -26.16 2.22
C VAL A 9 0.31 -26.73 3.26
N THR A 10 0.81 -27.95 3.05
CA THR A 10 1.87 -28.52 3.88
C THR A 10 3.26 -28.17 3.35
N GLU A 11 4.31 -28.34 4.16
CA GLU A 11 5.70 -28.12 3.73
C GLU A 11 6.04 -28.93 2.46
N SER A 12 5.63 -30.20 2.39
CA SER A 12 5.89 -31.07 1.23
C SER A 12 5.16 -30.62 -0.05
N GLU A 13 4.10 -29.82 0.09
CA GLU A 13 3.30 -29.31 -1.03
C GLU A 13 3.76 -27.91 -1.48
N PHE A 14 4.62 -27.25 -0.72
CA PHE A 14 4.97 -25.85 -0.95
C PHE A 14 5.67 -25.62 -2.29
N ALA A 15 6.53 -26.54 -2.73
CA ALA A 15 7.16 -26.46 -4.04
C ALA A 15 6.13 -26.52 -5.19
N ASP A 16 5.09 -27.34 -5.06
CA ASP A 16 4.01 -27.41 -6.05
C ASP A 16 3.08 -26.19 -5.98
N TRP A 17 2.87 -25.64 -4.79
CA TRP A 17 2.20 -24.35 -4.61
C TRP A 17 2.96 -23.21 -5.31
N LEU A 18 4.29 -23.13 -5.15
CA LEU A 18 5.13 -22.16 -5.86
C LEU A 18 5.09 -22.36 -7.37
N ARG A 19 4.99 -23.60 -7.85
CA ARG A 19 4.81 -23.87 -9.27
C ARG A 19 3.51 -23.29 -9.82
N ALA A 20 2.40 -23.48 -9.09
CA ALA A 20 1.11 -22.90 -9.44
C ALA A 20 1.12 -21.37 -9.35
N LEU A 21 1.81 -20.81 -8.35
CA LEU A 21 2.04 -19.38 -8.21
C LEU A 21 2.77 -18.80 -9.43
N ASN A 22 3.94 -19.35 -9.75
CA ASN A 22 4.77 -18.90 -10.87
C ASN A 22 4.00 -19.00 -12.20
N THR A 23 3.28 -20.09 -12.41
CA THR A 23 2.41 -20.26 -13.59
C THR A 23 1.35 -19.15 -13.67
N GLY A 24 0.69 -18.83 -12.55
CA GLY A 24 -0.33 -17.78 -12.49
C GLY A 24 0.22 -16.37 -12.73
N PHE A 25 1.46 -16.11 -12.32
CA PHE A 25 2.16 -14.84 -12.54
C PHE A 25 2.99 -14.81 -13.83
N LEU A 26 2.80 -15.78 -14.74
CA LEU A 26 3.49 -15.88 -16.03
C LEU A 26 5.02 -15.93 -15.92
N ARG A 27 5.53 -16.57 -14.87
CA ARG A 27 6.96 -16.81 -14.62
C ARG A 27 7.32 -18.25 -14.99
N ALA A 28 8.62 -18.56 -15.05
CA ALA A 28 9.10 -19.93 -15.22
C ALA A 28 8.45 -20.84 -14.15
N PRO A 29 7.68 -21.87 -14.53
CA PRO A 29 6.84 -22.61 -13.57
C PRO A 29 7.63 -23.36 -12.52
N THR A 30 8.79 -23.93 -12.85
CA THR A 30 9.54 -24.78 -11.92
C THR A 30 10.35 -23.91 -10.96
N PRO A 31 10.02 -23.87 -9.64
CA PRO A 31 10.89 -23.21 -8.66
C PRO A 31 12.19 -24.00 -8.49
N SER A 32 13.29 -23.31 -8.19
CA SER A 32 14.53 -23.98 -7.76
C SER A 32 14.41 -24.41 -6.30
N ASP A 33 15.20 -25.43 -5.90
CA ASP A 33 15.26 -25.85 -4.49
C ASP A 33 15.70 -24.70 -3.57
N GLU A 34 16.58 -23.83 -4.06
CA GLU A 34 17.02 -22.62 -3.36
C GLU A 34 15.88 -21.61 -3.17
N GLU A 35 15.02 -21.42 -4.17
CA GLU A 35 13.82 -20.57 -4.01
C GLU A 35 12.86 -21.15 -2.96
N VAL A 36 12.64 -22.46 -2.98
CA VAL A 36 11.79 -23.15 -1.99
C VAL A 36 12.38 -22.95 -0.59
N ALA A 37 13.66 -23.25 -0.42
CA ALA A 37 14.37 -23.13 0.86
C ALA A 37 14.44 -21.69 1.38
N GLY A 38 14.59 -20.69 0.50
CA GLY A 38 14.61 -19.28 0.88
C GLY A 38 13.23 -18.70 1.20
N ARG A 39 12.14 -19.30 0.70
CA ARG A 39 10.77 -18.83 0.93
C ARG A 39 10.10 -19.51 2.12
N LEU A 40 10.20 -20.84 2.23
CA LEU A 40 9.43 -21.67 3.16
C LEU A 40 9.56 -21.27 4.64
N PRO A 41 10.76 -21.00 5.20
CA PRO A 41 10.93 -20.68 6.62
C PRO A 41 10.21 -19.41 7.09
N HIS A 42 9.77 -18.59 6.15
CA HIS A 42 9.12 -17.31 6.39
C HIS A 42 7.66 -17.29 5.94
N MET A 43 7.08 -18.47 5.69
CA MET A 43 5.66 -18.64 5.39
C MET A 43 4.95 -19.13 6.64
N ASP A 44 3.93 -18.40 7.08
CA ASP A 44 2.95 -18.95 8.02
C ASP A 44 2.02 -19.89 7.25
N LEU A 45 2.33 -21.19 7.26
CA LEU A 45 1.55 -22.19 6.51
C LEU A 45 0.09 -22.29 6.99
N ALA A 46 -0.26 -21.82 8.19
CA ALA A 46 -1.65 -21.73 8.62
C ALA A 46 -2.44 -20.69 7.80
N ARG A 47 -1.75 -19.72 7.18
CA ARG A 47 -2.29 -18.69 6.29
C ARG A 47 -1.96 -18.92 4.82
N VAL A 48 -1.33 -20.05 4.45
CA VAL A 48 -1.09 -20.43 3.05
C VAL A 48 -2.11 -21.47 2.63
N GLN A 49 -2.91 -21.12 1.63
CA GLN A 49 -3.98 -21.96 1.11
C GLN A 49 -3.73 -22.33 -0.36
N GLY A 50 -4.21 -23.51 -0.74
CA GLY A 50 -4.18 -24.00 -2.10
C GLY A 50 -5.44 -24.78 -2.44
N ALA A 51 -5.75 -24.87 -3.73
CA ALA A 51 -6.71 -25.84 -4.24
C ALA A 51 -6.01 -26.86 -5.12
N PHE A 52 -6.38 -28.14 -4.98
CA PHE A 52 -5.68 -29.24 -5.64
C PHE A 52 -6.59 -30.01 -6.60
N ASP A 53 -6.06 -30.35 -7.78
CA ASP A 53 -6.68 -31.28 -8.74
C ASP A 53 -5.68 -32.38 -9.12
N ALA A 54 -6.07 -33.64 -8.91
CA ALA A 54 -5.23 -34.82 -9.15
C ALA A 54 -3.81 -34.71 -8.56
N GLY A 55 -3.70 -34.21 -7.33
CA GLY A 55 -2.43 -34.05 -6.62
C GLY A 55 -1.60 -32.83 -7.02
N ARG A 56 -2.10 -31.95 -7.90
CA ARG A 56 -1.43 -30.71 -8.30
C ARG A 56 -2.16 -29.48 -7.77
N CYS A 57 -1.41 -28.50 -7.30
CA CYS A 57 -1.92 -27.20 -6.92
C CYS A 57 -2.37 -26.44 -8.18
N VAL A 58 -3.62 -25.98 -8.19
CA VAL A 58 -4.26 -25.30 -9.32
C VAL A 58 -4.78 -23.91 -8.96
N ALA A 59 -4.76 -23.53 -7.69
CA ALA A 59 -5.00 -22.19 -7.20
C ALA A 59 -4.19 -21.93 -5.93
N THR A 60 -3.70 -20.71 -5.79
CA THR A 60 -2.86 -20.27 -4.66
C THR A 60 -3.49 -19.06 -3.98
N PHE A 61 -3.29 -18.95 -2.67
CA PHE A 61 -3.72 -17.83 -1.87
C PHE A 61 -2.86 -17.81 -0.60
N ARG A 62 -2.39 -16.65 -0.15
CA ARG A 62 -1.90 -16.52 1.23
C ARG A 62 -2.25 -15.18 1.82
N SER A 63 -2.29 -15.14 3.13
CA SER A 63 -2.31 -13.91 3.91
C SER A 63 -1.14 -13.89 4.92
N PHE A 64 -0.89 -12.74 5.53
CA PHE A 64 0.03 -12.61 6.66
C PHE A 64 -0.41 -11.45 7.56
N ALA A 65 0.03 -11.47 8.82
CA ALA A 65 -0.29 -10.40 9.76
C ALA A 65 0.43 -9.10 9.38
N GLN A 66 -0.31 -8.01 9.36
CA GLN A 66 0.17 -6.66 9.09
C GLN A 66 -0.55 -5.67 10.01
N GLU A 67 0.06 -4.51 10.24
CA GLU A 67 -0.63 -3.37 10.86
C GLU A 67 -0.88 -2.31 9.79
N LEU A 68 -2.13 -1.86 9.67
CA LEU A 68 -2.50 -0.74 8.81
C LEU A 68 -2.63 0.52 9.65
N THR A 69 -1.95 1.60 9.25
CA THR A 69 -2.13 2.92 9.87
C THR A 69 -3.39 3.59 9.31
N VAL A 70 -4.28 4.02 10.19
CA VAL A 70 -5.54 4.68 9.86
C VAL A 70 -5.45 6.19 10.05
N VAL A 71 -6.47 6.94 9.62
CA VAL A 71 -6.49 8.40 9.77
C VAL A 71 -6.35 8.78 11.24
N GLY A 72 -5.34 9.57 11.57
CA GLY A 72 -4.99 9.92 12.96
C GLY A 72 -3.79 9.18 13.55
N GLY A 73 -3.23 8.20 12.82
CA GLY A 73 -1.98 7.55 13.20
C GLY A 73 -2.12 6.29 14.06
N ALA A 74 -3.33 5.94 14.50
CA ALA A 74 -3.57 4.65 15.14
C ALA A 74 -3.34 3.49 14.15
N THR A 75 -3.00 2.32 14.66
CA THR A 75 -2.83 1.11 13.85
C THR A 75 -3.93 0.09 14.14
N VAL A 76 -4.34 -0.66 13.12
CA VAL A 76 -5.29 -1.76 13.25
C VAL A 76 -4.69 -3.07 12.72
N PRO A 77 -4.90 -4.21 13.41
CA PRO A 77 -4.45 -5.51 12.93
C PRO A 77 -5.19 -5.85 11.63
N THR A 78 -4.42 -6.25 10.62
CA THR A 78 -4.88 -6.41 9.25
C THR A 78 -4.37 -7.71 8.65
N ASP A 79 -5.27 -8.42 7.98
CA ASP A 79 -4.95 -9.59 7.17
C ASP A 79 -4.48 -9.17 5.77
N ALA A 80 -3.18 -9.21 5.51
CA ALA A 80 -2.59 -8.76 4.25
C ALA A 80 -2.54 -9.92 3.24
N ILE A 81 -3.40 -9.86 2.23
CA ILE A 81 -3.58 -10.92 1.22
C ILE A 81 -2.64 -10.68 0.04
N THR A 82 -1.95 -11.75 -0.38
CA THR A 82 -1.02 -11.73 -1.50
C THR A 82 -0.91 -13.09 -2.19
N ASN A 83 -0.16 -13.16 -3.30
CA ASN A 83 0.12 -14.38 -4.06
C ASN A 83 -1.14 -15.18 -4.41
N VAL A 84 -2.16 -14.48 -4.92
CA VAL A 84 -3.44 -15.05 -5.30
C VAL A 84 -3.43 -15.44 -6.77
N THR A 85 -3.53 -16.73 -7.08
CA THR A 85 -3.62 -17.20 -8.46
C THR A 85 -4.64 -18.31 -8.66
N VAL A 86 -5.14 -18.45 -9.88
CA VAL A 86 -5.85 -19.64 -10.35
C VAL A 86 -5.28 -19.98 -11.71
N THR A 87 -4.83 -21.22 -11.88
CA THR A 87 -4.25 -21.68 -13.16
C THR A 87 -5.25 -21.53 -14.30
N PRO A 88 -4.80 -21.24 -15.55
CA PRO A 88 -5.70 -20.98 -16.67
C PRO A 88 -6.71 -22.09 -16.95
N THR A 89 -6.34 -23.35 -16.72
CA THR A 89 -7.17 -24.54 -16.91
C THR A 89 -8.27 -24.72 -15.85
N HIS A 90 -8.25 -23.91 -14.77
CA HIS A 90 -9.16 -24.03 -13.63
C HIS A 90 -9.91 -22.74 -13.31
N ARG A 91 -9.79 -21.71 -14.17
CA ARG A 91 -10.54 -20.45 -14.04
C ARG A 91 -12.05 -20.71 -14.12
N ARG A 92 -12.83 -19.79 -13.53
CA ARG A 92 -14.32 -19.80 -13.55
C ARG A 92 -14.97 -21.04 -12.90
N ARG A 93 -14.24 -21.75 -12.02
CA ARG A 93 -14.75 -22.89 -11.22
C ARG A 93 -14.96 -22.54 -9.73
N GLY A 94 -15.06 -21.24 -9.41
CA GLY A 94 -15.31 -20.76 -8.04
C GLY A 94 -14.18 -20.99 -7.03
N LEU A 95 -12.94 -21.25 -7.48
CA LEU A 95 -11.81 -21.54 -6.58
C LEU A 95 -11.40 -20.32 -5.75
N LEU A 96 -11.21 -19.17 -6.39
CA LEU A 96 -10.85 -17.94 -5.69
C LEU A 96 -11.91 -17.55 -4.64
N THR A 97 -13.19 -17.64 -5.00
CA THR A 97 -14.28 -17.34 -4.06
C THR A 97 -14.21 -18.20 -2.80
N ARG A 98 -13.89 -19.50 -2.94
CA ARG A 98 -13.77 -20.41 -1.79
C ARG A 98 -12.55 -20.09 -0.92
N LEU A 99 -11.40 -19.83 -1.55
CA LEU A 99 -10.17 -19.46 -0.83
C LEU A 99 -10.33 -18.13 -0.08
N MET A 100 -10.88 -17.11 -0.74
CA MET A 100 -11.16 -15.80 -0.15
C MET A 100 -12.17 -15.89 1.01
N ALA A 101 -13.28 -16.62 0.84
CA ALA A 101 -14.28 -16.76 1.89
C ALA A 101 -13.70 -17.45 3.14
N LYS A 102 -12.88 -18.48 2.95
CA LYS A 102 -12.20 -19.18 4.05
C LYS A 102 -11.22 -18.26 4.78
N ASP A 103 -10.45 -17.48 4.03
CA ASP A 103 -9.46 -16.57 4.60
C ASP A 103 -10.11 -15.44 5.41
N LEU A 104 -11.08 -14.72 4.84
CA LEU A 104 -11.74 -13.59 5.51
C LEU A 104 -12.50 -14.03 6.77
N ALA A 105 -13.13 -15.22 6.75
CA ALA A 105 -13.75 -15.80 7.93
C ALA A 105 -12.71 -16.06 9.03
N ALA A 106 -11.58 -16.69 8.67
CA ALA A 106 -10.50 -16.97 9.62
C ALA A 106 -9.83 -15.67 10.14
N ALA A 107 -9.69 -14.65 9.30
CA ALA A 107 -9.18 -13.33 9.68
C ALA A 107 -10.07 -12.67 10.74
N ARG A 108 -11.38 -12.68 10.52
CA ARG A 108 -12.35 -12.18 11.49
C ARG A 108 -12.29 -12.95 12.81
N GLU A 109 -12.19 -14.29 12.76
CA GLU A 109 -12.06 -15.13 13.97
C GLU A 109 -10.78 -14.81 14.76
N ARG A 110 -9.68 -14.44 14.07
CA ARG A 110 -8.44 -13.98 14.71
C ARG A 110 -8.53 -12.59 15.32
N GLY A 111 -9.59 -11.84 15.02
CA GLY A 111 -9.77 -10.46 15.47
C GLY A 111 -9.05 -9.42 14.59
N ASP A 112 -8.70 -9.78 13.35
CA ASP A 112 -8.24 -8.83 12.34
C ASP A 112 -9.37 -7.82 12.07
N VAL A 113 -9.06 -6.52 12.10
CA VAL A 113 -10.05 -5.42 11.94
C VAL A 113 -10.34 -5.19 10.46
N ALA A 114 -9.34 -5.39 9.61
CA ALA A 114 -9.44 -5.26 8.17
C ALA A 114 -8.66 -6.38 7.45
N ALA A 115 -8.92 -6.54 6.17
CA ALA A 115 -8.03 -7.22 5.24
C ALA A 115 -7.57 -6.22 4.16
N THR A 116 -6.35 -6.38 3.67
CA THR A 116 -5.76 -5.53 2.63
C THR A 116 -5.21 -6.35 1.48
N LEU A 117 -5.16 -5.74 0.30
CA LEU A 117 -4.49 -6.31 -0.87
C LEU A 117 -4.09 -5.19 -1.86
N ILE A 118 -3.21 -5.54 -2.78
CA ILE A 118 -2.94 -4.75 -3.99
C ILE A 118 -3.56 -5.49 -5.18
N ALA A 119 -4.47 -4.82 -5.88
CA ALA A 119 -5.28 -5.47 -6.90
C ALA A 119 -4.50 -5.66 -8.21
N ALA A 120 -4.34 -6.91 -8.65
CA ALA A 120 -3.86 -7.22 -9.99
C ALA A 120 -4.95 -7.08 -11.08
N GLU A 121 -6.21 -7.31 -10.71
CA GLU A 121 -7.38 -7.19 -11.59
C GLU A 121 -8.50 -6.43 -10.85
N TYR A 122 -8.74 -5.17 -11.23
CA TYR A 122 -9.74 -4.29 -10.60
C TYR A 122 -11.14 -4.93 -10.40
N PRO A 123 -11.73 -5.65 -11.38
CA PRO A 123 -13.09 -6.17 -11.25
C PRO A 123 -13.24 -7.40 -10.33
N ILE A 124 -12.13 -7.96 -9.82
CA ILE A 124 -12.18 -9.17 -9.00
C ILE A 124 -12.57 -8.82 -7.58
N TYR A 125 -11.76 -8.02 -6.88
CA TYR A 125 -11.78 -7.96 -5.42
C TYR A 125 -12.99 -7.21 -4.85
N GLY A 126 -13.58 -6.29 -5.61
CA GLY A 126 -14.80 -5.60 -5.22
C GLY A 126 -15.97 -6.55 -4.92
N ARG A 127 -16.03 -7.73 -5.55
CA ARG A 127 -17.08 -8.74 -5.28
C ARG A 127 -16.96 -9.41 -3.89
N TYR A 128 -15.83 -9.21 -3.22
CA TYR A 128 -15.55 -9.73 -1.88
C TYR A 128 -15.58 -8.62 -0.81
N GLY A 129 -16.05 -7.42 -1.18
CA GLY A 129 -16.19 -6.26 -0.27
C GLY A 129 -14.94 -5.38 -0.16
N PHE A 130 -13.92 -5.58 -0.99
CA PHE A 130 -12.73 -4.71 -0.99
C PHE A 130 -13.01 -3.43 -1.79
N GLY A 131 -12.71 -2.28 -1.20
CA GLY A 131 -12.72 -0.98 -1.88
C GLY A 131 -11.31 -0.41 -2.06
N PRO A 132 -10.99 0.24 -3.19
CA PRO A 132 -9.74 0.96 -3.35
C PRO A 132 -9.70 2.13 -2.36
N ALA A 133 -8.73 2.14 -1.45
CA ALA A 133 -8.68 3.08 -0.33
C ALA A 133 -7.46 4.00 -0.38
N ALA A 134 -6.42 3.65 -1.13
CA ALA A 134 -5.28 4.51 -1.42
C ALA A 134 -4.84 4.38 -2.87
N TRP A 135 -4.29 5.47 -3.39
CA TRP A 135 -3.81 5.58 -4.76
C TRP A 135 -2.30 5.78 -4.78
N THR A 136 -1.67 5.44 -5.90
CA THR A 136 -0.27 5.77 -6.16
C THR A 136 -0.16 6.69 -7.36
N THR A 137 0.82 7.58 -7.34
CA THR A 137 1.21 8.38 -8.50
C THR A 137 2.72 8.29 -8.69
N GLU A 138 3.14 8.10 -9.93
CA GLU A 138 4.54 8.24 -10.34
C GLU A 138 4.64 9.46 -11.26
N TRP A 139 5.67 10.27 -11.03
CA TRP A 139 6.05 11.35 -11.92
C TRP A 139 7.35 11.04 -12.64
N GLU A 140 7.45 11.57 -13.85
CA GLU A 140 8.70 11.73 -14.57
C GLU A 140 9.06 13.22 -14.60
N ILE A 141 10.22 13.55 -14.06
CA ILE A 141 10.75 14.91 -14.00
C ILE A 141 11.76 15.12 -15.12
N ASP A 142 11.54 16.15 -15.93
CA ASP A 142 12.50 16.71 -16.88
C ASP A 142 13.41 17.71 -16.13
N ILE A 143 14.63 17.28 -15.79
CA ILE A 143 15.56 18.07 -14.96
C ILE A 143 15.94 19.40 -15.61
N PRO A 144 16.31 19.46 -16.91
CA PRO A 144 16.52 20.73 -17.61
C PRO A 144 15.38 21.74 -17.49
N ARG A 145 14.13 21.28 -17.30
CA ARG A 145 12.96 22.15 -17.12
C ARG A 145 12.56 22.39 -15.67
N ALA A 146 13.09 21.60 -14.72
CA ALA A 146 12.68 21.65 -13.31
C ALA A 146 12.89 23.04 -12.68
N GLY A 147 13.88 23.80 -13.16
CA GLY A 147 14.10 25.19 -12.74
C GLY A 147 14.70 25.35 -11.33
N LEU A 148 15.03 24.25 -10.65
CA LEU A 148 15.77 24.27 -9.38
C LEU A 148 17.22 24.72 -9.61
N ASP A 149 17.78 25.49 -8.68
CA ASP A 149 19.22 25.82 -8.73
C ASP A 149 20.03 24.57 -8.38
N PRO A 150 20.77 23.97 -9.33
CA PRO A 150 21.53 22.74 -9.08
C PRO A 150 22.68 22.95 -8.09
N ARG A 151 23.07 24.20 -7.79
CA ARG A 151 24.10 24.50 -6.78
C ARG A 151 23.61 24.35 -5.34
N LEU A 152 22.29 24.25 -5.14
CA LEU A 152 21.65 24.09 -3.85
C LEU A 152 21.27 22.61 -3.67
N SER A 153 22.24 21.76 -3.37
CA SER A 153 22.09 20.29 -3.25
C SER A 153 21.36 19.83 -1.97
N GLY A 154 20.23 20.45 -1.66
CA GLY A 154 19.39 20.10 -0.50
C GLY A 154 19.85 20.67 0.84
N THR A 155 20.88 21.53 0.85
CA THR A 155 21.30 22.30 2.02
C THR A 155 21.00 23.77 1.81
N SER A 156 19.83 24.22 2.26
CA SER A 156 19.73 25.63 2.61
C SER A 156 20.57 25.78 3.88
N ALA A 157 21.67 26.54 3.82
CA ALA A 157 22.46 26.88 5.02
C ALA A 157 21.60 27.56 6.11
N ALA A 158 20.36 27.94 5.80
CA ALA A 158 19.40 28.51 6.72
C ALA A 158 18.74 27.47 7.66
N ASP A 159 18.65 26.19 7.29
CA ASP A 159 17.95 25.15 8.08
C ASP A 159 18.90 24.22 8.85
N GLY A 160 20.21 24.27 8.57
CA GLY A 160 21.23 23.48 9.27
C GLY A 160 21.27 21.97 8.97
N GLY A 161 20.28 21.44 8.24
CA GLY A 161 20.25 20.04 7.81
C GLY A 161 21.28 19.70 6.72
N ARG A 162 21.51 18.40 6.49
CA ARG A 162 22.43 17.90 5.45
C ARG A 162 22.01 16.56 4.85
N ILE A 163 22.56 16.25 3.67
CA ILE A 163 22.45 14.95 3.02
C ILE A 163 23.77 14.20 3.14
N ASP A 164 23.73 12.99 3.68
CA ASP A 164 24.87 12.07 3.73
C ASP A 164 24.59 10.87 2.81
N LEU A 165 25.56 10.48 1.98
CA LEU A 165 25.52 9.19 1.30
C LEU A 165 25.94 8.09 2.29
N VAL A 166 25.18 7.00 2.32
CA VAL A 166 25.38 5.89 3.27
C VAL A 166 25.38 4.55 2.55
N ASP A 167 25.71 3.49 3.27
CA ASP A 167 25.71 2.12 2.76
C ASP A 167 24.49 1.31 3.23
N ALA A 168 24.32 0.11 2.67
CA ALA A 168 23.20 -0.76 2.99
C ALA A 168 23.15 -1.16 4.49
N PRO A 169 24.26 -1.48 5.18
CA PRO A 169 24.26 -1.71 6.64
C PRO A 169 23.74 -0.52 7.45
N GLU A 170 24.12 0.71 7.11
CA GLU A 170 23.60 1.89 7.80
C GLU A 170 22.10 2.09 7.55
N VAL A 171 21.61 1.85 6.32
CA VAL A 171 20.17 1.84 6.03
C VAL A 171 19.43 0.75 6.80
N ARG A 172 19.99 -0.47 6.91
CA ARG A 172 19.40 -1.57 7.66
C ARG A 172 19.22 -1.22 9.15
N LYS A 173 20.17 -0.47 9.71
CA LYS A 173 20.16 0.01 11.09
C LYS A 173 19.16 1.14 11.31
N LEU A 174 19.10 2.13 10.41
CA LEU A 174 18.31 3.36 10.61
C LEU A 174 16.87 3.25 10.09
N GLY A 175 16.68 2.49 9.02
CA GLY A 175 15.43 2.37 8.27
C GLY A 175 14.20 2.00 9.10
N PRO A 176 14.25 0.97 9.97
CA PRO A 176 13.09 0.54 10.75
C PRO A 176 12.47 1.66 11.57
N ALA A 177 13.27 2.35 12.40
CA ALA A 177 12.80 3.43 13.26
C ALA A 177 12.33 4.66 12.46
N LEU A 178 12.97 4.96 11.32
CA LEU A 178 12.56 6.05 10.44
C LEU A 178 11.20 5.76 9.78
N HIS A 179 10.99 4.52 9.32
CA HIS A 179 9.71 4.07 8.78
C HIS A 179 8.59 4.08 9.82
N ASP A 180 8.86 3.67 11.07
CA ASP A 180 7.86 3.72 12.13
C ASP A 180 7.38 5.15 12.42
N ARG A 181 8.28 6.14 12.33
CA ARG A 181 7.89 7.55 12.42
C ARG A 181 7.06 8.02 11.21
N LEU A 182 7.38 7.56 9.99
CA LEU A 182 6.56 7.87 8.82
C LEU A 182 5.15 7.31 8.97
N ARG A 183 5.03 6.02 9.29
CA ARG A 183 3.73 5.36 9.32
C ARG A 183 2.82 5.95 10.39
N ALA A 184 3.36 6.41 11.53
CA ALA A 184 2.59 7.10 12.56
C ALA A 184 1.85 8.36 12.06
N GLY A 185 2.31 9.00 10.98
CA GLY A 185 1.67 10.17 10.36
C GLY A 185 0.99 9.91 9.01
N GLN A 186 1.23 8.76 8.38
CA GLN A 186 0.76 8.44 7.03
C GLN A 186 -0.28 7.33 7.06
N HIS A 187 -1.56 7.71 7.02
CA HIS A 187 -2.64 6.75 6.84
C HIS A 187 -2.53 6.03 5.49
N GLY A 188 -2.79 4.73 5.49
CA GLY A 188 -2.49 3.82 4.38
C GLY A 188 -1.12 3.13 4.47
N ALA A 189 -0.18 3.64 5.28
CA ALA A 189 1.11 2.98 5.49
C ALA A 189 0.95 1.71 6.36
N VAL A 190 1.79 0.72 6.09
CA VAL A 190 1.71 -0.61 6.71
C VAL A 190 2.98 -0.95 7.48
N SER A 191 2.93 -1.90 8.42
CA SER A 191 4.14 -2.36 9.13
C SER A 191 5.13 -3.07 8.20
N ARG A 192 6.43 -2.92 8.51
CA ARG A 192 7.54 -3.65 7.89
C ARG A 192 8.20 -4.53 8.94
N ASN A 193 8.53 -5.78 8.60
CA ASN A 193 9.28 -6.68 9.46
C ASN A 193 10.78 -6.70 9.08
N ASP A 194 11.59 -7.38 9.87
CA ASP A 194 13.03 -7.50 9.64
C ASP A 194 13.35 -8.03 8.24
N ARG A 195 12.65 -9.08 7.81
CA ARG A 195 12.86 -9.68 6.49
C ARG A 195 12.65 -8.68 5.35
N TRP A 196 11.68 -7.78 5.48
CA TRP A 196 11.48 -6.72 4.49
C TRP A 196 12.74 -5.87 4.36
N TRP A 197 13.35 -5.49 5.49
CA TRP A 197 14.58 -4.70 5.51
C TRP A 197 15.76 -5.49 4.97
N ASP A 198 15.92 -6.76 5.35
CA ASP A 198 17.00 -7.62 4.85
C ASP A 198 16.94 -7.75 3.31
N LEU A 199 15.74 -7.85 2.74
CA LEU A 199 15.54 -7.85 1.28
C LEU A 199 15.80 -6.48 0.65
N ALA A 200 15.37 -5.40 1.31
CA ALA A 200 15.52 -4.03 0.82
C ALA A 200 16.97 -3.51 0.87
N THR A 201 17.83 -4.14 1.67
CA THR A 201 19.27 -3.82 1.78
C THR A 201 20.18 -4.89 1.17
N GLY A 202 19.61 -5.96 0.61
CA GLY A 202 20.37 -7.02 -0.04
C GLY A 202 21.10 -7.99 0.92
N GLU A 203 20.78 -7.96 2.21
CA GLU A 203 21.24 -9.00 3.17
C GLU A 203 20.63 -10.36 2.81
N VAL A 204 19.40 -10.36 2.31
CA VAL A 204 18.76 -11.52 1.69
C VAL A 204 18.58 -11.24 0.21
N VAL A 205 19.07 -12.15 -0.64
CA VAL A 205 18.92 -12.08 -2.10
C VAL A 205 18.23 -13.34 -2.58
N PHE A 206 17.18 -13.18 -3.38
CA PHE A 206 16.52 -14.34 -4.01
C PHE A 206 17.24 -14.72 -5.31
N PRO A 207 17.41 -16.01 -5.61
CA PRO A 207 18.11 -16.46 -6.82
C PRO A 207 17.47 -15.96 -8.12
N ASN A 208 16.14 -15.80 -8.12
CA ASN A 208 15.37 -15.33 -9.26
C ASN A 208 15.20 -13.81 -9.32
N ASN A 209 15.82 -13.07 -8.40
CA ASN A 209 15.80 -11.61 -8.38
C ASN A 209 17.21 -11.08 -8.05
N PRO A 210 18.08 -10.94 -9.07
CA PRO A 210 19.47 -10.55 -8.84
C PRO A 210 19.54 -9.19 -8.15
N TRP A 211 20.34 -9.12 -7.09
CA TRP A 211 20.57 -7.89 -6.36
C TRP A 211 21.53 -6.98 -7.13
N THR A 212 21.20 -5.70 -7.17
CA THR A 212 22.11 -4.64 -7.61
C THR A 212 21.99 -3.54 -6.57
N GLU A 213 23.09 -3.20 -5.93
CA GLU A 213 23.08 -2.22 -4.87
C GLU A 213 22.61 -0.85 -5.41
N PRO A 214 21.54 -0.25 -4.84
CA PRO A 214 21.14 1.11 -5.17
C PRO A 214 22.03 2.13 -4.43
N PHE A 215 21.89 3.40 -4.80
CA PHE A 215 22.44 4.50 -4.01
C PHE A 215 21.51 4.81 -2.83
N TYR A 216 22.10 5.14 -1.69
CA TYR A 216 21.39 5.55 -0.48
C TYR A 216 21.83 6.95 -0.06
N ALA A 217 20.86 7.82 0.22
CA ALA A 217 21.09 9.14 0.76
C ALA A 217 20.16 9.34 1.97
N VAL A 218 20.69 9.84 3.08
CA VAL A 218 19.90 10.19 4.27
C VAL A 218 19.91 11.69 4.48
N HIS A 219 18.75 12.24 4.85
CA HIS A 219 18.67 13.60 5.38
C HIS A 219 18.80 13.55 6.89
N ARG A 220 19.63 14.45 7.42
CA ARG A 220 19.76 14.71 8.85
C ARG A 220 19.42 16.16 9.13
N ASP A 221 18.62 16.41 10.15
CA ASP A 221 18.33 17.76 10.63
C ASP A 221 19.58 18.43 11.25
N ALA A 222 19.40 19.67 11.74
CA ALA A 222 20.49 20.46 12.34
C ALA A 222 21.11 19.78 13.58
N GLU A 223 20.32 18.99 14.30
CA GLU A 223 20.73 18.22 15.46
C GLU A 223 21.39 16.87 15.09
N GLY A 224 21.36 16.50 13.81
CA GLY A 224 21.93 15.26 13.28
C GLY A 224 20.98 14.06 13.32
N THR A 225 19.71 14.27 13.67
CA THR A 225 18.65 13.25 13.66
C THR A 225 18.29 12.92 12.23
N VAL A 226 18.25 11.63 11.90
CA VAL A 226 17.82 11.16 10.57
C VAL A 226 16.31 11.30 10.48
N ASP A 227 15.81 12.10 9.55
CA ASP A 227 14.38 12.30 9.28
C ASP A 227 14.02 12.11 7.80
N GLY A 228 15.00 11.69 6.98
CA GLY A 228 14.80 11.31 5.59
C GLY A 228 15.74 10.19 5.10
N LEU A 229 15.25 9.36 4.18
CA LEU A 229 15.98 8.34 3.46
C LEU A 229 15.49 8.32 2.00
N LEU A 230 16.42 8.34 1.05
CA LEU A 230 16.19 8.17 -0.37
C LEU A 230 17.02 6.99 -0.88
N VAL A 231 16.36 6.09 -1.59
CA VAL A 231 16.97 4.94 -2.27
C VAL A 231 16.69 5.06 -3.75
N TYR A 232 17.73 5.10 -4.60
CA TYR A 232 17.55 5.24 -6.05
C TYR A 232 18.59 4.46 -6.84
N ARG A 233 18.30 4.22 -8.12
CA ARG A 233 19.27 3.71 -9.10
C ARG A 233 19.41 4.70 -10.23
N ALA A 234 20.57 4.74 -10.87
CA ALA A 234 20.77 5.43 -12.15
C ALA A 234 21.11 4.40 -13.22
N ASP A 235 20.64 4.63 -14.46
CA ASP A 235 21.19 3.92 -15.62
C ASP A 235 22.47 4.60 -16.13
N ASP A 236 23.10 3.99 -17.13
CA ASP A 236 24.31 4.47 -17.80
C ASP A 236 24.00 4.78 -19.26
N HIS A 237 23.14 5.79 -19.48
CA HIS A 237 22.69 6.16 -20.80
C HIS A 237 23.50 7.33 -21.39
N TRP A 238 24.12 7.08 -22.55
CA TRP A 238 24.86 8.07 -23.32
C TRP A 238 24.17 8.35 -24.65
N GLY A 239 23.98 9.62 -24.98
CA GLY A 239 23.49 10.03 -26.29
C GLY A 239 24.57 10.02 -27.38
N ASP A 240 24.16 10.14 -28.64
CA ASP A 240 25.04 10.09 -29.83
C ASP A 240 26.19 11.10 -29.81
N ALA A 241 26.00 12.23 -29.13
CA ALA A 241 27.02 13.26 -28.94
C ALA A 241 27.99 12.97 -27.78
N LYS A 242 27.97 11.74 -27.22
CA LYS A 242 28.76 11.33 -26.05
C LYS A 242 28.49 12.22 -24.81
N GLN A 243 27.22 12.56 -24.61
CA GLN A 243 26.74 13.30 -23.46
C GLN A 243 25.89 12.38 -22.56
N PRO A 244 26.07 12.46 -21.23
CA PRO A 244 25.28 11.64 -20.33
C PRO A 244 23.83 12.12 -20.30
N GLN A 245 22.91 11.17 -20.32
CA GLN A 245 21.46 11.40 -20.32
C GLN A 245 20.80 10.43 -19.35
N ASN A 246 21.41 10.27 -18.17
CA ASN A 246 21.03 9.24 -17.23
C ASN A 246 19.62 9.51 -16.68
N ARG A 247 18.91 8.41 -16.43
CA ARG A 247 17.65 8.40 -15.69
C ARG A 247 17.92 7.89 -14.28
N ALA A 248 17.61 8.71 -13.28
CA ALA A 248 17.49 8.25 -11.90
C ALA A 248 16.07 7.69 -11.65
N THR A 249 15.98 6.53 -11.01
CA THR A 249 14.72 5.90 -10.61
C THR A 249 14.71 5.66 -9.11
N VAL A 250 13.83 6.34 -8.40
CA VAL A 250 13.62 6.18 -6.97
C VAL A 250 12.96 4.83 -6.70
N ARG A 251 13.53 4.08 -5.76
CA ARG A 251 13.03 2.79 -5.29
C ARG A 251 12.22 2.93 -4.01
N SER A 252 12.65 3.82 -3.12
CA SER A 252 11.99 4.12 -1.86
C SER A 252 12.39 5.52 -1.42
N MET A 253 11.45 6.24 -0.82
CA MET A 253 11.74 7.49 -0.11
C MET A 253 10.89 7.55 1.15
N ILE A 254 11.55 7.75 2.28
CA ILE A 254 10.93 8.00 3.58
C ILE A 254 11.32 9.42 3.98
N ALA A 255 10.33 10.25 4.31
CA ALA A 255 10.57 11.57 4.87
C ALA A 255 9.54 11.79 5.97
N THR A 256 9.99 12.10 7.19
CA THR A 256 9.09 12.33 8.33
C THR A 256 8.74 13.79 8.52
N THR A 257 9.37 14.68 7.74
CA THR A 257 9.10 16.11 7.72
C THR A 257 9.02 16.62 6.28
N PRO A 258 8.22 17.67 5.99
CA PRO A 258 8.25 18.33 4.68
C PRO A 258 9.63 18.90 4.33
N ALA A 259 10.44 19.29 5.32
CA ALA A 259 11.79 19.78 5.10
C ALA A 259 12.71 18.70 4.54
N ALA A 260 12.69 17.50 5.14
CA ALA A 260 13.44 16.35 4.64
C ALA A 260 13.00 15.94 3.23
N GLU A 261 11.69 15.90 2.95
CA GLU A 261 11.18 15.55 1.62
C GLU A 261 11.69 16.54 0.55
N ARG A 262 11.60 17.85 0.83
CA ARG A 262 12.15 18.87 -0.08
C ARG A 262 13.65 18.71 -0.26
N ALA A 263 14.41 18.53 0.82
CA ALA A 263 15.86 18.38 0.75
C ALA A 263 16.28 17.16 -0.08
N LEU A 264 15.60 16.02 0.07
CA LEU A 264 15.85 14.81 -0.72
C LEU A 264 15.52 15.01 -2.20
N TRP A 265 14.42 15.71 -2.52
CA TRP A 265 14.08 16.05 -3.91
C TRP A 265 15.08 17.03 -4.53
N HIS A 266 15.48 18.06 -3.79
CA HIS A 266 16.53 19.00 -4.22
C HIS A 266 17.85 18.27 -4.50
N PHE A 267 18.27 17.41 -3.58
CA PHE A 267 19.46 16.58 -3.77
C PHE A 267 19.36 15.76 -5.05
N LEU A 268 18.29 14.99 -5.23
CA LEU A 268 18.15 14.11 -6.39
C LEU A 268 18.11 14.90 -7.71
N CYS A 269 17.48 16.08 -7.72
CA CYS A 269 17.45 16.97 -8.89
C CYS A 269 18.80 17.65 -9.19
N SER A 270 19.73 17.66 -8.23
CA SER A 270 21.07 18.23 -8.38
C SER A 270 22.14 17.21 -8.78
N VAL A 271 21.79 15.92 -8.90
CA VAL A 271 22.75 14.87 -9.26
C VAL A 271 23.23 15.10 -10.70
N ASP A 272 24.54 15.31 -10.86
CA ASP A 272 25.17 15.46 -12.17
C ASP A 272 24.82 14.28 -13.09
N TRP A 273 24.76 14.56 -14.40
CA TRP A 273 24.48 13.59 -15.48
C TRP A 273 23.03 13.07 -15.53
N VAL A 274 22.24 13.28 -14.48
CA VAL A 274 20.82 12.93 -14.48
C VAL A 274 20.03 14.00 -15.24
N THR A 275 19.31 13.56 -16.27
CA THR A 275 18.44 14.43 -17.08
C THR A 275 16.97 14.13 -16.83
N THR A 276 16.66 12.93 -16.33
CA THR A 276 15.30 12.47 -16.03
C THR A 276 15.26 11.80 -14.67
N ILE A 277 14.25 12.13 -13.85
CA ILE A 277 13.94 11.39 -12.62
C ILE A 277 12.61 10.68 -12.78
N ARG A 278 12.55 9.43 -12.32
CA ARG A 278 11.30 8.71 -12.08
C ARG A 278 11.14 8.50 -10.59
N THR A 279 10.06 9.04 -10.04
CA THR A 279 9.86 9.18 -8.60
C THR A 279 9.56 7.87 -7.88
N GLY A 280 9.32 6.80 -8.64
CA GLY A 280 8.62 5.64 -8.11
C GLY A 280 7.20 5.99 -7.66
N ASN A 281 6.56 5.02 -7.01
CA ASN A 281 5.22 5.17 -6.48
C ASN A 281 5.21 6.09 -5.25
N ARG A 282 4.52 7.23 -5.33
CA ARG A 282 4.35 8.17 -4.22
C ARG A 282 2.87 8.49 -3.96
N ALA A 283 2.62 9.24 -2.89
CA ALA A 283 1.32 9.77 -2.57
C ALA A 283 0.81 10.66 -3.72
N PRO A 284 -0.48 10.62 -4.10
CA PRO A 284 -0.98 11.48 -5.17
C PRO A 284 -0.89 12.99 -4.88
N ASP A 285 -0.72 13.38 -3.62
CA ASP A 285 -0.50 14.75 -3.14
C ASP A 285 0.94 14.96 -2.64
N ASP A 286 1.91 14.21 -3.18
CA ASP A 286 3.35 14.42 -2.96
C ASP A 286 3.73 15.90 -3.15
N LEU A 287 4.69 16.38 -2.37
CA LEU A 287 5.10 17.80 -2.41
C LEU A 287 5.81 18.15 -3.73
N LEU A 288 6.45 17.17 -4.37
CA LEU A 288 7.36 17.37 -5.49
C LEU A 288 6.80 18.25 -6.62
N PRO A 289 5.59 18.03 -7.18
CA PRO A 289 5.15 18.82 -8.33
C PRO A 289 5.04 20.32 -8.00
N LEU A 290 4.73 20.65 -6.74
CA LEU A 290 4.62 22.04 -6.27
C LEU A 290 5.94 22.59 -5.69
N LEU A 291 6.95 21.74 -5.52
CA LEU A 291 8.30 22.15 -5.16
C LEU A 291 9.05 22.76 -6.35
N LEU A 292 8.77 22.27 -7.57
CA LEU A 292 9.47 22.71 -8.78
C LEU A 292 9.02 24.13 -9.20
N PRO A 293 9.95 25.04 -9.50
CA PRO A 293 9.63 26.33 -10.12
C PRO A 293 8.79 26.23 -11.39
N ASP A 294 8.99 25.19 -12.21
CA ASP A 294 8.04 24.79 -13.25
C ASP A 294 7.39 23.44 -12.89
N PRO A 295 6.16 23.44 -12.34
CA PRO A 295 5.43 22.21 -12.04
C PRO A 295 5.20 21.32 -13.27
N ARG A 296 5.23 21.87 -14.49
CA ARG A 296 5.06 21.07 -15.72
C ARG A 296 6.28 20.22 -16.05
N ALA A 297 7.42 20.48 -15.42
CA ALA A 297 8.59 19.62 -15.54
C ALA A 297 8.33 18.22 -14.96
N ALA A 298 7.40 18.07 -14.00
CA ALA A 298 6.97 16.78 -13.48
C ALA A 298 5.64 16.34 -14.12
N ARG A 299 5.69 15.42 -15.09
CA ARG A 299 4.45 14.84 -15.65
C ARG A 299 4.09 13.56 -14.91
N VAL A 300 2.80 13.34 -14.73
CA VAL A 300 2.28 12.04 -14.26
C VAL A 300 2.50 10.99 -15.34
N VAL A 301 3.11 9.87 -14.97
CA VAL A 301 3.37 8.72 -15.85
C VAL A 301 2.62 7.47 -15.42
N THR A 302 2.25 7.40 -14.14
CA THR A 302 1.41 6.35 -13.56
C THR A 302 0.47 7.00 -12.56
N HIS A 303 -0.83 6.68 -12.63
CA HIS A 303 -1.80 6.98 -11.58
C HIS A 303 -2.79 5.83 -11.50
N ALA A 304 -2.86 5.16 -10.36
CA ALA A 304 -3.66 3.94 -10.22
C ALA A 304 -4.09 3.72 -8.76
N ASP A 305 -5.15 2.94 -8.59
CA ASP A 305 -5.47 2.33 -7.30
C ASP A 305 -4.28 1.48 -6.83
N PHE A 306 -4.07 1.42 -5.52
CA PHE A 306 -2.93 0.71 -4.97
C PHE A 306 -3.34 -0.17 -3.80
N LEU A 307 -3.69 0.42 -2.66
CA LEU A 307 -4.14 -0.34 -1.49
C LEU A 307 -5.66 -0.45 -1.50
N TRP A 308 -6.17 -1.68 -1.41
CA TRP A 308 -7.58 -1.97 -1.23
C TRP A 308 -7.84 -2.45 0.19
N VAL A 309 -8.96 -2.02 0.77
CA VAL A 309 -9.36 -2.31 2.15
C VAL A 309 -10.71 -3.02 2.16
N ARG A 310 -10.79 -4.09 2.96
CA ARG A 310 -12.01 -4.78 3.35
C ARG A 310 -12.15 -4.71 4.86
N LEU A 311 -13.17 -4.01 5.37
CA LEU A 311 -13.42 -4.01 6.81
C LEU A 311 -13.98 -5.37 7.23
N LEU A 312 -13.49 -5.88 8.36
CA LEU A 312 -13.92 -7.13 9.00
C LEU A 312 -14.55 -6.89 10.37
N ASP A 313 -14.20 -5.78 11.03
CA ASP A 313 -14.85 -5.27 12.24
C ASP A 313 -15.14 -3.78 12.07
N VAL A 314 -16.39 -3.45 11.74
CA VAL A 314 -16.82 -2.07 11.41
C VAL A 314 -16.71 -1.16 12.62
N VAL A 315 -17.03 -1.66 13.82
CA VAL A 315 -16.99 -0.87 15.06
C VAL A 315 -15.56 -0.50 15.38
N ARG A 316 -14.68 -1.51 15.49
CA ARG A 316 -13.26 -1.26 15.83
C ARG A 316 -12.56 -0.44 14.76
N ALA A 317 -12.91 -0.60 13.49
CA ALA A 317 -12.37 0.21 12.41
C ALA A 317 -12.74 1.69 12.56
N LEU A 318 -14.04 1.99 12.72
CA LEU A 318 -14.51 3.37 12.82
C LEU A 318 -14.11 4.05 14.13
N GLU A 319 -13.92 3.31 15.23
CA GLU A 319 -13.42 3.86 16.50
C GLU A 319 -11.90 4.08 16.52
N ALA A 320 -11.13 3.31 15.75
CA ALA A 320 -9.68 3.52 15.62
C ALA A 320 -9.34 4.76 14.78
N ARG A 321 -10.25 5.18 13.91
CA ARG A 321 -10.11 6.33 13.02
C ARG A 321 -10.39 7.64 13.77
N THR A 322 -9.61 8.68 13.50
CA THR A 322 -9.91 10.06 13.95
C THR A 322 -10.72 10.83 12.92
N TYR A 323 -11.48 11.82 13.38
CA TYR A 323 -12.39 12.62 12.56
C TYR A 323 -12.16 14.10 12.86
N ALA A 324 -11.91 14.90 11.82
CA ALA A 324 -11.54 16.31 12.01
C ALA A 324 -12.73 17.22 12.36
N VAL A 325 -13.95 16.76 12.09
CA VAL A 325 -15.19 17.51 12.33
C VAL A 325 -16.19 16.64 13.08
N PRO A 326 -17.09 17.23 13.89
CA PRO A 326 -18.17 16.49 14.49
C PRO A 326 -19.19 16.01 13.44
N GLY A 327 -19.73 14.82 13.62
CA GLY A 327 -20.76 14.26 12.76
C GLY A 327 -21.39 13.00 13.33
N SER A 328 -22.71 12.88 13.19
CA SER A 328 -23.47 11.70 13.59
C SER A 328 -24.19 11.13 12.37
N LEU A 329 -23.91 9.87 12.03
CA LEU A 329 -24.44 9.17 10.86
C LEU A 329 -24.87 7.75 11.23
N VAL A 330 -26.03 7.32 10.74
CA VAL A 330 -26.45 5.92 10.77
C VAL A 330 -26.20 5.28 9.40
N LEU A 331 -25.27 4.34 9.34
CA LEU A 331 -24.86 3.64 8.12
C LEU A 331 -25.55 2.28 8.04
N ASP A 332 -26.29 2.00 6.97
CA ASP A 332 -26.81 0.68 6.63
C ASP A 332 -25.84 -0.02 5.67
N LEU A 333 -25.07 -0.98 6.19
CA LEU A 333 -24.06 -1.69 5.42
C LEU A 333 -24.63 -2.96 4.81
N HIS A 334 -24.57 -3.02 3.49
CA HIS A 334 -24.78 -4.24 2.72
C HIS A 334 -23.46 -4.99 2.56
N ASP A 335 -23.52 -6.31 2.67
CA ASP A 335 -22.35 -7.16 2.48
C ASP A 335 -22.78 -8.54 1.97
N ALA A 336 -22.49 -8.80 0.69
CA ALA A 336 -22.82 -10.07 0.04
C ALA A 336 -22.12 -11.29 0.66
N THR A 337 -21.02 -11.10 1.40
CA THR A 337 -20.35 -12.20 2.12
C THR A 337 -20.95 -12.44 3.52
N GLY A 338 -21.81 -11.55 3.99
CA GLY A 338 -22.48 -11.65 5.29
C GLY A 338 -21.58 -11.44 6.52
N LEU A 339 -20.34 -10.96 6.33
CA LEU A 339 -19.40 -10.80 7.45
C LEU A 339 -19.71 -9.53 8.25
N THR A 340 -20.06 -8.45 7.56
CA THR A 340 -20.11 -7.09 8.13
C THR A 340 -21.43 -6.36 7.86
N ALA A 341 -22.43 -7.06 7.30
CA ALA A 341 -23.75 -6.49 7.09
C ALA A 341 -24.38 -6.06 8.42
N GLY A 342 -25.08 -4.92 8.40
CA GLY A 342 -25.77 -4.41 9.58
C GLY A 342 -25.83 -2.89 9.59
N ARG A 343 -26.52 -2.36 10.61
CA ARG A 343 -26.68 -0.93 10.78
C ARG A 343 -25.87 -0.41 11.95
N PHE A 344 -25.11 0.65 11.72
CA PHE A 344 -24.16 1.20 12.68
C PHE A 344 -24.38 2.69 12.86
N HIS A 345 -24.49 3.14 14.11
CA HIS A 345 -24.49 4.57 14.44
C HIS A 345 -23.06 4.99 14.75
N LEU A 346 -22.50 5.83 13.90
CA LEU A 346 -21.24 6.53 14.11
C LEU A 346 -21.54 7.91 14.70
N ASP A 347 -20.97 8.19 15.87
CA ASP A 347 -20.89 9.54 16.44
C ASP A 347 -19.41 9.91 16.56
N ALA A 348 -19.00 10.90 15.78
CA ALA A 348 -17.60 11.28 15.61
C ALA A 348 -17.39 12.74 15.99
N SER A 349 -16.22 13.03 16.54
CA SER A 349 -15.75 14.38 16.87
C SER A 349 -14.22 14.44 16.85
N PRO A 350 -13.62 15.64 16.93
CA PRO A 350 -12.17 15.78 17.11
C PRO A 350 -11.62 15.07 18.35
N ASP A 351 -12.44 14.86 19.38
CA ASP A 351 -12.04 14.22 20.64
C ASP A 351 -12.11 12.68 20.58
N GLY A 352 -12.68 12.12 19.51
CA GLY A 352 -12.84 10.68 19.30
C GLY A 352 -14.14 10.30 18.61
N ALA A 353 -14.30 9.00 18.37
CA ALA A 353 -15.50 8.43 17.76
C ALA A 353 -16.03 7.25 18.57
N THR A 354 -17.35 7.06 18.53
CA THR A 354 -18.04 5.88 19.04
C THR A 354 -18.87 5.29 17.92
N CYS A 355 -18.80 3.98 17.74
CA CYS A 355 -19.57 3.27 16.72
C CYS A 355 -20.31 2.11 17.37
N THR A 356 -21.65 2.07 17.25
CA THR A 356 -22.43 0.98 17.84
C THR A 356 -23.44 0.40 16.86
N PRO A 357 -23.68 -0.93 16.87
CA PRO A 357 -24.82 -1.51 16.18
C PRO A 357 -26.12 -0.85 16.66
N THR A 358 -27.03 -0.54 15.73
CA THR A 358 -28.25 0.20 16.04
C THR A 358 -29.46 -0.27 15.23
N THR A 359 -30.65 0.05 15.73
CA THR A 359 -31.94 -0.15 15.02
C THR A 359 -32.54 1.17 14.54
N ARG A 360 -31.86 2.30 14.77
CA ARG A 360 -32.28 3.64 14.29
C ARG A 360 -32.47 3.65 12.77
N THR A 361 -33.23 4.59 12.24
CA THR A 361 -33.35 4.78 10.78
C THR A 361 -32.00 5.15 10.19
N ALA A 362 -31.65 4.56 9.05
CA ALA A 362 -30.39 4.83 8.37
C ALA A 362 -30.41 6.18 7.65
N ASP A 363 -29.26 6.84 7.64
CA ASP A 363 -29.01 8.08 6.90
C ASP A 363 -28.41 7.78 5.53
N LEU A 364 -27.56 6.75 5.45
CA LEU A 364 -26.93 6.27 4.22
C LEU A 364 -27.03 4.75 4.13
N ALA A 365 -27.29 4.21 2.94
CA ALA A 365 -27.14 2.79 2.65
C ALA A 365 -26.03 2.58 1.61
N LEU A 366 -25.14 1.61 1.85
CA LEU A 366 -23.95 1.39 1.02
C LEU A 366 -23.40 -0.04 1.18
N ASP A 367 -22.72 -0.53 0.15
CA ASP A 367 -21.95 -1.78 0.27
C ASP A 367 -20.70 -1.54 1.14
N VAL A 368 -20.27 -2.55 1.89
CA VAL A 368 -19.04 -2.47 2.71
C VAL A 368 -17.79 -2.13 1.89
N ARG A 369 -17.76 -2.45 0.59
CA ARG A 369 -16.75 -1.97 -0.35
C ARG A 369 -16.66 -0.44 -0.36
N GLU A 370 -17.78 0.24 -0.32
CA GLU A 370 -17.82 1.71 -0.35
C GLU A 370 -17.32 2.29 0.95
N LEU A 371 -17.65 1.65 2.08
CA LEU A 371 -17.06 2.01 3.36
C LEU A 371 -15.54 1.80 3.37
N GLY A 372 -15.05 0.69 2.78
CA GLY A 372 -13.62 0.45 2.58
C GLY A 372 -12.94 1.52 1.73
N THR A 373 -13.63 2.00 0.68
CA THR A 373 -13.17 3.08 -0.21
C THR A 373 -13.05 4.42 0.54
N LEU A 374 -13.99 4.72 1.43
CA LEU A 374 -14.00 5.96 2.24
C LEU A 374 -13.08 5.91 3.46
N TYR A 375 -12.72 4.72 3.94
CA TYR A 375 -12.14 4.51 5.26
C TYR A 375 -10.85 5.31 5.51
N LEU A 376 -9.95 5.34 4.53
CA LEU A 376 -8.69 6.07 4.61
C LEU A 376 -8.83 7.55 4.22
N GLY A 377 -10.02 7.99 3.80
CA GLY A 377 -10.38 9.40 3.68
C GLY A 377 -9.95 10.13 2.41
N ASP A 378 -9.59 9.38 1.37
CA ASP A 378 -9.20 9.96 0.07
C ASP A 378 -10.38 10.15 -0.90
N GLU A 379 -11.32 9.21 -0.96
CA GLU A 379 -12.48 9.30 -1.87
C GLU A 379 -13.61 10.14 -1.26
N SER A 380 -14.44 10.71 -2.14
CA SER A 380 -15.58 11.53 -1.80
C SER A 380 -16.87 10.71 -1.69
N ALA A 381 -17.57 10.84 -0.56
CA ALA A 381 -18.90 10.25 -0.38
C ALA A 381 -19.91 10.84 -1.37
N LEU A 382 -19.79 12.14 -1.69
CA LEU A 382 -20.63 12.79 -2.71
C LEU A 382 -20.42 12.19 -4.11
N ARG A 383 -19.18 11.89 -4.49
CA ARG A 383 -18.88 11.23 -5.77
C ARG A 383 -19.47 9.83 -5.83
N LEU A 384 -19.40 9.08 -4.73
CA LEU A 384 -20.00 7.74 -4.65
C LEU A 384 -21.53 7.79 -4.69
N ALA A 385 -22.16 8.78 -4.05
CA ALA A 385 -23.60 9.01 -4.14
C ALA A 385 -24.04 9.40 -5.55
N ALA A 386 -23.30 10.29 -6.22
CA ALA A 386 -23.57 10.66 -7.61
C ALA A 386 -23.40 9.51 -8.63
N LEU A 387 -22.80 8.40 -8.20
CA LEU A 387 -22.63 7.17 -8.98
C LEU A 387 -23.62 6.07 -8.54
N ASP A 388 -24.60 6.39 -7.70
CA ASP A 388 -25.57 5.46 -7.11
C ASP A 388 -24.90 4.29 -6.34
N ARG A 389 -23.68 4.51 -5.82
CA ARG A 389 -22.95 3.53 -4.98
C ARG A 389 -23.26 3.72 -3.50
N ILE A 390 -23.66 4.92 -3.12
CA ILE A 390 -24.20 5.25 -1.79
C ILE A 390 -25.58 5.83 -2.00
N GLU A 391 -26.57 5.25 -1.35
CA GLU A 391 -27.93 5.76 -1.33
C GLU A 391 -28.10 6.74 -0.15
N GLU A 392 -28.50 7.97 -0.45
CA GLU A 392 -28.84 8.96 0.57
C GLU A 392 -30.30 8.78 1.02
N LEU A 393 -30.50 8.45 2.29
CA LEU A 393 -31.83 8.22 2.89
C LEU A 393 -32.30 9.42 3.71
N THR A 394 -31.36 10.16 4.29
CA THR A 394 -31.61 11.44 4.97
C THR A 394 -30.98 12.58 4.16
N PRO A 395 -31.74 13.61 3.74
CA PRO A 395 -31.20 14.73 2.97
C PRO A 395 -29.98 15.39 3.64
N GLY A 396 -28.87 15.49 2.92
CA GLY A 396 -27.63 16.09 3.41
C GLY A 396 -26.66 15.12 4.10
N ALA A 397 -27.06 13.86 4.32
CA ALA A 397 -26.20 12.85 4.92
C ALA A 397 -24.96 12.54 4.08
N ALA A 398 -25.07 12.55 2.74
CA ALA A 398 -23.91 12.29 1.87
C ALA A 398 -22.89 13.43 1.95
N ALA A 399 -23.35 14.67 2.04
CA ALA A 399 -22.49 15.84 2.24
C ALA A 399 -21.82 15.82 3.61
N LEU A 400 -22.55 15.44 4.67
CA LEU A 400 -21.97 15.27 6.00
C LEU A 400 -20.90 14.17 5.99
N ALA A 401 -21.19 13.01 5.40
CA ALA A 401 -20.23 11.91 5.28
C ALA A 401 -18.98 12.32 4.51
N ASP A 402 -19.11 13.13 3.46
CA ASP A 402 -17.96 13.62 2.70
C ASP A 402 -16.97 14.39 3.58
N VAL A 403 -17.46 15.30 4.42
CA VAL A 403 -16.60 16.09 5.31
C VAL A 403 -16.08 15.25 6.49
N VAL A 404 -16.93 14.39 7.07
CA VAL A 404 -16.59 13.53 8.23
C VAL A 404 -15.52 12.49 7.85
N PHE A 405 -15.62 11.89 6.66
CA PHE A 405 -14.67 10.88 6.18
C PHE A 405 -13.45 11.48 5.46
N ARG A 406 -13.40 12.78 5.17
CA ARG A 406 -12.21 13.39 4.56
C ARG A 406 -11.02 13.44 5.51
N ALA A 407 -9.82 13.19 4.97
CA ALA A 407 -8.54 13.44 5.63
C ALA A 407 -7.84 14.65 5.01
N GLY A 408 -6.96 15.33 5.77
CA GLY A 408 -6.25 16.54 5.32
C GLY A 408 -5.12 16.28 4.30
N ARG A 409 -4.63 15.04 4.23
CA ARG A 409 -3.69 14.52 3.22
C ARG A 409 -4.34 13.32 2.55
N ARG A 410 -3.91 12.97 1.35
CA ARG A 410 -4.40 11.77 0.65
C ARG A 410 -3.79 10.50 1.25
N ALA A 411 -4.56 9.43 1.21
CA ALA A 411 -4.11 8.12 1.64
C ALA A 411 -3.02 7.59 0.72
N TRP A 412 -1.96 7.03 1.30
CA TRP A 412 -0.85 6.49 0.56
C TRP A 412 -0.23 5.30 1.28
N CYS A 413 0.02 4.22 0.53
CA CYS A 413 0.80 3.08 0.97
C CYS A 413 2.12 3.07 0.17
N PRO A 414 3.29 3.14 0.82
CA PRO A 414 4.59 3.08 0.14
C PRO A 414 5.02 1.66 -0.24
N ASP A 415 4.29 0.63 0.22
CA ASP A 415 4.75 -0.75 0.21
C ASP A 415 3.94 -1.66 -0.71
N VAL A 416 4.67 -2.49 -1.48
CA VAL A 416 4.14 -3.66 -2.18
C VAL A 416 4.36 -4.90 -1.33
N PHE A 417 3.43 -5.85 -1.31
CA PHE A 417 3.53 -7.07 -0.51
C PHE A 417 2.91 -8.34 -1.10
#